data_AF-A0A167J2F8-F1
#
_entry.id   AF-A0A167J2F8-F1
#
_cell.length_a   1.000
_cell.length_b   1.000
_cell.length_c   1.000
_cell.angle_alpha   90.00
_cell.angle_beta   90.00
_cell.angle_gamma   90.00
#
_symmetry.space_group_name_H-M   'P 1'
#
loop_
_entity.id
_entity.type
_entity.pdbx_description
1 polymer ?
#
loop_
_entity_poly.entity_id
_entity_poly.type
_entity_poly.pdbx_seq_one_letter_code
_entity_poly.pdbx_strand_id
1 'polypeptide(L)'
;SGRYTCVAQNIEGADTRVATIRVNGTLLDGTQVLKIYVKQTESHSILVSWKVNSNVMTSNLKWSSATMKIDNPHITYTARVPVDVHEYNLTHLQPSTDYEVCLTVSNIHQQTQKSCVNVTTKNAAFALDITDQETSTALAAVMGSMFAVISLASVSVYVAKRFKRKNYHHSLKKYMQKTSSIP
;
A
#
# COMPACT_ATOMS: atom_id res chain seq x y z
N SER A 1 -38.88 -19.28 14.84
CA SER A 1 -39.02 -18.56 13.55
C SER A 1 -40.43 -18.74 13.03
N GLY A 2 -40.95 -17.79 12.27
CA GLY A 2 -42.28 -17.86 11.70
C GLY A 2 -42.42 -16.93 10.48
N ARG A 3 -43.36 -17.25 9.59
CA ARG A 3 -43.74 -16.41 8.46
C ARG A 3 -45.00 -15.63 8.84
N TYR A 4 -44.89 -14.31 8.80
CA TYR A 4 -45.96 -13.39 9.19
C TYR A 4 -46.44 -12.66 7.95
N THR A 5 -47.76 -12.56 7.81
CA THR A 5 -48.39 -11.84 6.70
C THR A 5 -49.07 -10.62 7.27
N CYS A 6 -48.66 -9.44 6.81
CA CYS A 6 -49.36 -8.18 7.01
C CYS A 6 -50.33 -7.97 5.85
N VAL A 7 -51.60 -7.73 6.17
CA VAL A 7 -52.65 -7.43 5.20
C VAL A 7 -53.15 -6.02 5.49
N ALA A 8 -53.09 -5.13 4.49
CA ALA A 8 -53.66 -3.80 4.56
C ALA A 8 -54.79 -3.69 3.56
N GLN A 9 -55.99 -3.27 3.98
CA GLN A 9 -57.17 -3.26 3.13
C GLN A 9 -57.94 -1.94 3.24
N ASN A 10 -58.41 -1.43 2.10
CA ASN A 10 -59.29 -0.28 1.97
C ASN A 10 -60.41 -0.55 0.93
N ILE A 11 -61.21 0.46 0.59
CA ILE A 11 -62.32 0.34 -0.39
C ILE A 11 -61.85 0.07 -1.83
N GLU A 12 -60.60 0.39 -2.14
CA GLU A 12 -60.00 0.21 -3.47
C GLU A 12 -59.37 -1.17 -3.64
N GLY A 13 -58.99 -1.84 -2.53
CA GLY A 13 -58.41 -3.17 -2.57
C GLY A 13 -57.65 -3.58 -1.31
N ALA A 14 -56.90 -4.67 -1.42
CA ALA A 14 -56.06 -5.20 -0.36
C ALA A 14 -54.62 -5.40 -0.86
N ASP A 15 -53.64 -4.94 -0.08
CA ASP A 15 -52.22 -5.25 -0.27
C ASP A 15 -51.76 -6.24 0.80
N THR A 16 -50.88 -7.16 0.40
CA THR A 16 -50.32 -8.18 1.29
C THR A 16 -48.81 -8.16 1.26
N ARG A 17 -48.20 -8.07 2.44
CA ARG A 17 -46.75 -8.15 2.63
C ARG A 17 -46.40 -9.28 3.57
N VAL A 18 -45.50 -10.15 3.11
CA VAL A 18 -45.03 -11.28 3.91
C VAL A 18 -43.64 -10.96 4.46
N ALA A 19 -43.48 -11.09 5.77
CA ALA A 19 -42.20 -10.94 6.47
C ALA A 19 -41.87 -12.24 7.21
N THR A 20 -40.62 -12.70 7.12
CA THR A 20 -40.15 -13.89 7.85
C THR A 20 -39.37 -13.43 9.07
N ILE A 21 -39.80 -13.81 10.27
CA ILE A 21 -39.15 -13.42 11.52
C ILE A 21 -38.43 -14.62 12.12
N ARG A 22 -37.16 -14.43 12.49
CA ARG A 22 -36.36 -15.43 13.19
C ARG A 22 -35.88 -14.85 14.53
N VAL A 23 -36.54 -15.27 15.61
CA VAL A 23 -36.11 -14.93 16.97
C VAL A 23 -34.78 -15.65 17.24
N ASN A 24 -33.76 -14.91 17.67
CA ASN A 24 -32.37 -15.35 17.87
C ASN A 24 -31.59 -15.75 16.60
N GLY A 25 -32.01 -15.32 15.40
CA GLY A 25 -31.21 -15.46 14.16
C GLY A 25 -30.90 -14.11 13.55
N THR A 26 -29.69 -13.94 13.02
CA THR A 26 -29.34 -12.77 12.21
C THR A 26 -30.18 -12.74 10.94
N LEU A 27 -31.02 -11.73 10.81
CA LEU A 27 -31.78 -11.45 9.60
C LEU A 27 -30.80 -10.91 8.54
N LEU A 28 -30.07 -11.80 7.86
CA LEU A 28 -29.13 -11.43 6.78
C LEU A 28 -29.87 -11.38 5.43
N ASP A 29 -31.08 -10.83 5.40
CA ASP A 29 -31.83 -10.67 4.16
C ASP A 29 -31.40 -9.33 3.53
N GLY A 30 -30.56 -9.41 2.50
CA GLY A 30 -30.19 -8.29 1.63
C GLY A 30 -29.09 -7.33 2.12
N THR A 31 -28.75 -7.27 3.41
CA THR A 31 -27.63 -6.42 3.89
C THR A 31 -26.30 -7.16 3.83
N GLN A 32 -25.36 -6.69 3.00
CA GLN A 32 -23.98 -7.20 2.96
C GLN A 32 -23.29 -6.95 4.32
N VAL A 33 -23.25 -7.97 5.16
CA VAL A 33 -22.60 -7.92 6.48
C VAL A 33 -21.08 -8.12 6.37
N LEU A 34 -20.60 -8.69 5.26
CA LEU A 34 -19.19 -8.91 4.98
C LEU A 34 -18.74 -8.09 3.77
N LYS A 35 -17.66 -7.33 3.93
CA LYS A 35 -17.01 -6.63 2.83
C LYS A 35 -15.53 -6.99 2.77
N ILE A 36 -15.10 -7.53 1.64
CA ILE A 36 -13.69 -7.78 1.32
C ILE A 36 -13.10 -6.59 0.54
N TYR A 37 -11.80 -6.36 0.71
CA TYR A 37 -11.02 -5.32 0.03
C TYR A 37 -9.64 -5.85 -0.31
N VAL A 38 -9.05 -5.26 -1.35
CA VAL A 38 -7.64 -5.45 -1.68
C VAL A 38 -6.81 -4.46 -0.87
N LYS A 39 -5.83 -4.97 -0.13
CA LYS A 39 -4.89 -4.15 0.67
C LYS A 39 -3.59 -3.91 -0.10
N GLN A 40 -3.10 -4.93 -0.79
CA GLN A 40 -1.89 -4.85 -1.60
C GLN A 40 -1.97 -5.80 -2.79
N THR A 41 -1.40 -5.38 -3.91
CA THR A 41 -1.29 -6.18 -5.13
C THR A 41 0.16 -6.19 -5.59
N GLU A 42 0.67 -7.39 -5.83
CA GLU A 42 1.98 -7.63 -6.43
C GLU A 42 1.84 -8.47 -7.71
N SER A 43 2.97 -8.83 -8.32
CA SER A 43 2.98 -9.58 -9.57
C SER A 43 2.55 -11.04 -9.39
N HIS A 44 2.84 -11.64 -8.23
CA HIS A 44 2.52 -13.05 -7.96
C HIS A 44 1.73 -13.24 -6.66
N SER A 45 1.34 -12.15 -6.01
CA SER A 45 0.65 -12.18 -4.74
C SER A 45 -0.40 -11.08 -4.62
N ILE A 46 -1.45 -11.34 -3.86
CA ILE A 46 -2.50 -10.37 -3.53
C ILE A 46 -2.83 -10.51 -2.05
N LEU A 47 -2.69 -9.41 -1.31
CA LEU A 47 -3.11 -9.32 0.07
C LEU A 47 -4.53 -8.76 0.13
N VAL A 48 -5.46 -9.57 0.62
CA VAL A 48 -6.85 -9.16 0.86
C VAL A 48 -7.11 -9.00 2.35
N SER A 49 -8.06 -8.13 2.67
CA SER A 49 -8.57 -7.92 4.02
C SER A 49 -10.10 -7.83 3.99
N TRP A 50 -10.77 -8.08 5.11
CA TRP A 50 -12.23 -7.94 5.21
C TRP A 50 -12.65 -7.35 6.54
N LYS A 51 -13.79 -6.65 6.55
CA LYS A 51 -14.48 -6.25 7.79
C LYS A 51 -15.91 -6.73 7.75
N VAL A 52 -16.43 -6.92 8.96
CA VAL A 52 -17.80 -7.31 9.23
C VAL A 52 -18.54 -6.08 9.73
N ASN A 53 -19.64 -5.71 9.10
CA ASN A 53 -20.46 -4.58 9.54
C ASN A 53 -21.20 -4.95 10.83
N SER A 54 -20.87 -4.27 11.91
CA SER A 54 -21.36 -4.55 13.26
C SER A 54 -22.77 -4.02 13.53
N ASN A 55 -23.43 -3.33 12.60
CA ASN A 55 -24.78 -2.81 12.86
C ASN A 55 -25.87 -3.92 12.92
N VAL A 56 -25.54 -5.17 12.56
CA VAL A 56 -26.37 -6.38 12.74
C VAL A 56 -25.89 -7.20 13.97
N MET A 57 -24.98 -6.65 14.78
CA MET A 57 -24.16 -7.36 15.76
C MET A 57 -24.67 -7.18 17.19
N THR A 58 -25.82 -7.78 17.49
CA THR A 58 -26.20 -8.12 18.88
C THR A 58 -25.95 -9.59 19.20
N SER A 59 -25.70 -10.43 18.20
CA SER A 59 -25.28 -11.83 18.40
C SER A 59 -23.84 -12.01 17.92
N ASN A 60 -22.96 -12.42 18.84
CA ASN A 60 -21.61 -12.94 18.58
C ASN A 60 -21.58 -13.86 17.35
N LEU A 61 -21.31 -13.31 16.17
CA LEU A 61 -21.25 -14.09 14.94
C LEU A 61 -19.92 -14.85 14.94
N LYS A 62 -19.90 -16.01 15.60
CA LYS A 62 -18.78 -16.94 15.51
C LYS A 62 -18.90 -17.69 14.19
N TRP A 63 -18.03 -17.35 13.24
CA TRP A 63 -17.91 -18.08 11.99
C TRP A 63 -17.43 -19.50 12.29
N SER A 64 -18.09 -20.49 11.70
CA SER A 64 -17.64 -21.88 11.74
C SER A 64 -16.64 -22.20 10.63
N SER A 65 -16.71 -21.47 9.51
CA SER A 65 -15.74 -21.62 8.43
C SER A 65 -15.64 -20.36 7.57
N ALA A 66 -14.45 -20.16 7.00
CA ALA A 66 -14.18 -19.16 5.99
C ALA A 66 -13.44 -19.83 4.82
N THR A 67 -13.91 -19.57 3.60
CA THR A 67 -13.35 -20.12 2.37
C THR A 67 -13.11 -18.98 1.39
N MET A 68 -11.88 -18.89 0.91
CA MET A 68 -11.51 -18.00 -0.19
C MET A 68 -11.59 -18.76 -1.50
N LYS A 69 -12.24 -18.18 -2.50
CA LYS A 69 -12.25 -18.66 -3.88
C LYS A 69 -11.57 -17.62 -4.76
N ILE A 70 -10.65 -18.09 -5.60
CA ILE A 70 -10.02 -17.29 -6.64
C ILE A 70 -10.48 -17.87 -7.97
N ASP A 71 -10.98 -17.02 -8.85
CA ASP A 71 -11.48 -17.42 -10.16
C ASP A 71 -10.85 -16.58 -11.28
N ASN A 72 -10.52 -17.26 -12.35
CA ASN A 72 -10.08 -16.71 -13.64
C ASN A 72 -10.58 -17.71 -14.71
N PRO A 73 -10.92 -17.26 -15.93
CA PRO A 73 -11.18 -18.14 -17.08
C PRO A 73 -10.33 -19.41 -17.20
N HIS A 74 -9.07 -19.40 -16.75
CA HIS A 74 -8.15 -20.52 -16.85
C HIS A 74 -7.97 -21.33 -15.56
N ILE A 75 -8.20 -20.76 -14.38
CA ILE A 75 -7.85 -21.38 -13.09
C ILE A 75 -8.89 -21.00 -12.03
N THR A 76 -9.38 -22.02 -11.33
CA THR A 76 -10.18 -21.84 -10.11
C THR A 76 -9.47 -22.51 -8.94
N TYR A 77 -9.22 -21.75 -7.88
CA TYR A 77 -8.60 -22.25 -6.65
C TYR A 77 -9.44 -21.93 -5.43
N THR A 78 -9.42 -22.81 -4.42
CA THR A 78 -10.10 -22.59 -3.15
C THR A 78 -9.16 -22.86 -1.98
N ALA A 79 -9.17 -21.96 -0.99
CA ALA A 79 -8.39 -22.07 0.23
C ALA A 79 -9.29 -21.92 1.44
N ARG A 80 -9.03 -22.72 2.48
CA ARG A 80 -9.64 -22.50 3.79
C ARG A 80 -8.87 -21.44 4.53
N VAL A 81 -9.59 -20.46 5.05
CA VAL A 81 -9.03 -19.33 5.80
C VAL A 81 -9.34 -19.53 7.28
N PRO A 82 -8.37 -19.33 8.20
CA PRO A 82 -8.65 -19.35 9.63
C PRO A 82 -9.73 -18.33 10.01
N VAL A 83 -10.62 -18.67 10.94
CA VAL A 83 -11.76 -17.80 11.28
C VAL A 83 -11.38 -16.58 12.12
N ASP A 84 -10.19 -16.59 12.74
CA ASP A 84 -9.71 -15.52 13.62
C ASP A 84 -8.86 -14.46 12.92
N VAL A 85 -8.55 -14.64 11.64
CA VAL A 85 -7.79 -13.66 10.85
C VAL A 85 -8.73 -12.76 10.04
N HIS A 86 -8.22 -11.58 9.68
CA HIS A 86 -8.94 -10.57 8.89
C HIS A 86 -8.18 -10.17 7.62
N GLU A 87 -7.06 -10.85 7.37
CA GLU A 87 -6.18 -10.64 6.23
C GLU A 87 -5.67 -12.00 5.75
N TYR A 88 -5.48 -12.13 4.44
CA TYR A 88 -4.96 -13.35 3.84
C TYR A 88 -4.15 -13.02 2.59
N ASN A 89 -2.97 -13.63 2.48
CA ASN A 89 -2.09 -13.45 1.34
C ASN A 89 -2.30 -14.60 0.34
N LEU A 90 -2.80 -14.27 -0.84
CA LEU A 90 -2.97 -15.19 -1.96
C LEU A 90 -1.66 -15.20 -2.76
N THR A 91 -1.04 -16.36 -2.90
CA THR A 91 0.26 -16.53 -3.58
C THR A 91 0.13 -17.39 -4.83
N HIS A 92 1.24 -17.50 -5.59
CA HIS A 92 1.34 -18.33 -6.80
C HIS A 92 0.38 -17.89 -7.91
N LEU A 93 0.09 -16.60 -7.98
CA LEU A 93 -0.73 -16.02 -9.03
C LEU A 93 0.13 -15.69 -10.26
N GLN A 94 -0.52 -15.65 -11.42
CA GLN A 94 0.13 -15.22 -12.64
C GLN A 94 0.19 -13.69 -12.67
N PRO A 95 1.30 -13.09 -13.14
CA PRO A 95 1.41 -11.65 -13.36
C PRO A 95 0.45 -11.14 -14.44
N SER A 96 0.14 -9.85 -14.41
CA SER A 96 -0.69 -9.18 -15.44
C SER A 96 -2.03 -9.87 -15.70
N THR A 97 -2.63 -10.45 -14.67
CA THR A 97 -3.77 -11.35 -14.79
C THR A 97 -4.92 -10.91 -13.91
N ASP A 98 -6.13 -10.91 -14.48
CA ASP A 98 -7.37 -10.57 -13.78
C ASP A 98 -7.91 -11.76 -12.98
N TYR A 99 -8.29 -11.48 -11.74
CA TYR A 99 -8.89 -12.45 -10.82
C TYR A 99 -10.14 -11.89 -10.16
N GLU A 100 -11.15 -12.73 -10.01
CA GLU A 100 -12.25 -12.52 -9.06
C GLU A 100 -11.91 -13.25 -7.75
N VAL A 101 -11.79 -12.50 -6.66
CA VAL A 101 -11.51 -13.03 -5.32
C VAL A 101 -12.76 -12.92 -4.49
N CYS A 102 -13.30 -14.07 -4.07
CA CYS A 102 -14.50 -14.16 -3.26
C CYS A 102 -14.22 -14.79 -1.90
N LEU A 103 -14.61 -14.11 -0.82
CA LEU A 103 -14.65 -14.68 0.52
C LEU A 103 -16.07 -15.14 0.83
N THR A 104 -16.19 -16.42 1.19
CA THR A 104 -17.43 -17.01 1.70
C THR A 104 -17.24 -17.42 3.14
N VAL A 105 -18.10 -16.94 4.02
CA VAL A 105 -18.09 -17.27 5.44
C VAL A 105 -19.40 -17.94 5.82
N SER A 106 -19.35 -18.91 6.73
CA SER A 106 -20.53 -19.60 7.25
C SER A 106 -20.60 -19.45 8.77
N ASN A 107 -21.81 -19.22 9.28
CA ASN A 107 -22.11 -19.20 10.70
C ASN A 107 -22.46 -20.62 11.21
N ILE A 108 -22.43 -20.83 12.53
CA ILE A 108 -22.88 -22.07 13.21
C ILE A 108 -24.29 -22.53 12.80
N HIS A 109 -25.14 -21.60 12.33
CA HIS A 109 -26.48 -21.89 11.82
C HIS A 109 -26.52 -22.16 10.30
N GLN A 110 -25.37 -22.46 9.68
CA GLN A 110 -25.21 -22.72 8.24
C GLN A 110 -25.63 -21.57 7.32
N GLN A 111 -25.77 -20.37 7.88
CA GLN A 111 -26.05 -19.18 7.10
C GLN A 111 -24.76 -18.69 6.45
N THR A 112 -24.76 -18.54 5.13
CA THR A 112 -23.60 -18.14 4.35
C THR A 112 -23.66 -16.67 3.96
N GLN A 113 -22.49 -16.04 3.91
CA GLN A 113 -22.29 -14.70 3.36
C GLN A 113 -21.14 -14.76 2.37
N LYS A 114 -21.30 -14.08 1.24
CA LYS A 114 -20.30 -14.03 0.16
C LYS A 114 -20.00 -12.57 -0.17
N SER A 115 -18.73 -12.24 -0.31
CA SER A 115 -18.24 -10.93 -0.76
C SER A 115 -17.14 -11.14 -1.79
N CYS A 116 -17.15 -10.40 -2.90
CA CYS A 116 -16.20 -10.56 -4.00
C CYS A 116 -15.57 -9.22 -4.41
N VAL A 117 -14.33 -9.28 -4.87
CA VAL A 117 -13.59 -8.16 -5.46
C VAL A 117 -12.83 -8.63 -6.69
N ASN A 118 -12.79 -7.76 -7.70
CA ASN A 118 -11.99 -7.98 -8.89
C ASN A 118 -10.64 -7.29 -8.72
N VAL A 119 -9.57 -7.97 -9.10
CA VAL A 119 -8.20 -7.48 -8.92
C VAL A 119 -7.29 -8.02 -10.01
N THR A 120 -6.44 -7.15 -10.53
CA THR A 120 -5.44 -7.47 -11.55
C THR A 120 -4.06 -7.51 -10.91
N THR A 121 -3.32 -8.61 -11.05
CA THR A 121 -1.93 -8.68 -10.57
C THR A 121 -1.03 -7.73 -11.36
N LYS A 122 0.05 -7.26 -10.71
CA LYS A 122 1.02 -6.38 -11.38
C LYS A 122 1.81 -7.15 -12.44
N ASN A 123 2.44 -6.43 -13.35
CA ASN A 123 3.37 -7.04 -14.30
C ASN A 123 4.58 -7.61 -13.54
N ALA A 124 5.09 -8.74 -13.99
CA ALA A 124 6.40 -9.23 -13.56
C ALA A 124 7.47 -8.43 -14.31
N ALA A 125 7.62 -7.16 -13.94
CA ALA A 125 8.82 -6.45 -14.30
C ALA A 125 9.98 -7.14 -13.57
N PHE A 126 10.92 -7.71 -14.32
CA PHE A 126 12.25 -7.97 -13.78
C PHE A 126 12.71 -6.65 -13.18
N ALA A 127 13.07 -6.67 -11.90
CA ALA A 127 13.56 -5.49 -11.20
C ALA A 127 14.85 -5.00 -11.88
N LEU A 128 14.72 -4.16 -12.91
CA LEU A 128 15.56 -2.99 -12.96
C LEU A 128 15.09 -2.20 -11.76
N ASP A 129 15.86 -2.33 -10.68
CA ASP A 129 15.87 -1.46 -9.53
C ASP A 129 16.24 -0.07 -10.05
N ILE A 130 15.35 0.55 -10.84
CA ILE A 130 15.29 1.99 -10.93
C ILE A 130 14.73 2.33 -9.58
N THR A 131 15.65 2.42 -8.64
CA THR A 131 15.43 3.01 -7.35
C THR A 131 14.76 4.34 -7.68
N ASP A 132 13.43 4.41 -7.52
CA ASP A 132 12.76 5.63 -7.08
C ASP A 132 13.31 5.88 -5.67
N GLN A 133 14.60 6.16 -5.64
CA GLN A 133 15.33 6.68 -4.55
C GLN A 133 14.68 8.05 -4.43
N GLU A 134 13.73 8.16 -3.50
CA GLU A 134 13.58 9.32 -2.67
C GLU A 134 14.98 9.59 -2.08
N THR A 135 15.85 10.11 -2.94
CA THR A 135 17.21 10.56 -2.67
C THR A 135 16.93 11.77 -1.82
N SER A 136 16.82 11.50 -0.52
CA SER A 136 16.61 12.49 0.53
C SER A 136 17.41 13.72 0.13
N THR A 137 16.69 14.77 -0.30
CA THR A 137 17.27 15.99 -0.86
C THR A 137 18.29 16.60 0.10
N ALA A 138 18.13 16.29 1.40
CA ALA A 138 19.08 16.55 2.46
C ALA A 138 20.47 15.92 2.23
N LEU A 139 20.56 14.64 1.84
CA LEU A 139 21.84 13.97 1.59
C LEU A 139 22.57 14.57 0.38
N ALA A 140 21.84 14.87 -0.69
CA ALA A 140 22.40 15.54 -1.87
C ALA A 140 22.89 16.96 -1.55
N ALA A 141 22.12 17.72 -0.76
CA ALA A 141 22.50 19.06 -0.31
C ALA A 141 23.73 19.04 0.61
N VAL A 142 23.80 18.07 1.54
CA VAL A 142 24.95 17.91 2.45
C VAL A 142 26.21 17.58 1.66
N MET A 143 26.16 16.61 0.74
CA MET A 143 27.33 16.28 -0.09
C MET A 143 27.76 17.45 -0.97
N GLY A 144 26.82 18.12 -1.65
CA GLY A 144 27.11 19.27 -2.50
C GLY A 144 27.76 20.44 -1.74
N SER A 145 27.27 20.75 -0.53
CA SER A 145 27.83 21.83 0.29
C SER A 145 29.26 21.54 0.75
N MET A 146 29.58 20.29 1.12
CA MET A 146 30.93 19.90 1.54
C MET A 146 31.94 20.05 0.39
N PHE A 147 31.58 19.64 -0.84
CA PHE A 147 32.45 19.81 -2.00
C PHE A 147 32.70 21.30 -2.34
N ALA A 148 31.68 22.15 -2.21
CA ALA A 148 31.82 23.58 -2.42
C ALA A 148 32.78 24.24 -1.41
N VAL A 149 32.65 23.90 -0.12
CA VAL A 149 33.50 24.42 0.96
C VAL A 149 34.97 24.00 0.76
N ILE A 150 35.22 22.74 0.43
CA ILE A 150 36.58 22.22 0.19
C ILE A 150 37.21 22.91 -1.02
N SER A 151 36.44 23.14 -2.09
CA SER A 151 36.92 23.82 -3.30
C SER A 151 37.29 25.28 -3.03
N LEU A 152 36.46 26.01 -2.27
CA LEU A 152 36.76 27.40 -1.91
C LEU A 152 37.97 27.52 -0.97
N ALA A 153 38.11 26.60 -0.01
CA ALA A 153 39.27 26.55 0.87
C ALA A 153 40.58 26.29 0.10
N SER A 154 40.56 25.37 -0.87
CA SER A 154 41.75 25.06 -1.68
C SER A 154 42.13 26.20 -2.63
N VAL A 155 41.16 26.87 -3.26
CA VAL A 155 41.41 28.05 -4.10
C VAL A 155 41.97 29.21 -3.28
N SER A 156 41.41 29.50 -2.10
CA SER A 156 41.91 30.59 -1.25
C SER A 156 43.34 30.35 -0.76
N VAL A 157 43.67 29.12 -0.36
CA VAL A 157 45.05 28.73 -0.02
C VAL A 157 45.99 28.86 -1.22
N TYR A 158 45.54 28.44 -2.41
CA TYR A 158 46.35 28.56 -3.63
C TYR A 158 46.63 30.03 -3.98
N VAL A 159 45.62 30.88 -3.92
CA VAL A 159 45.73 32.33 -4.19
C VAL A 159 46.64 32.99 -3.15
N ALA A 160 46.48 32.68 -1.86
CA ALA A 160 47.35 33.20 -0.81
C ALA A 160 48.83 32.78 -1.01
N LYS A 161 49.08 31.52 -1.38
CA LYS A 161 50.44 31.05 -1.73
C LYS A 161 50.98 31.77 -2.97
N ARG A 162 50.16 32.01 -3.99
CA ARG A 162 50.56 32.72 -5.21
C ARG A 162 50.92 34.19 -4.93
N PHE A 163 50.14 34.87 -4.09
CA PHE A 163 50.44 36.24 -3.67
C PHE A 163 51.70 36.31 -2.82
N LYS A 164 51.90 35.39 -1.87
CA LYS A 164 53.17 35.29 -1.13
C LYS A 164 54.36 35.10 -2.08
N ARG A 165 54.29 34.18 -3.05
CA ARG A 165 55.36 33.97 -4.04
C ARG A 165 55.67 35.23 -4.84
N LYS A 166 54.65 35.96 -5.32
CA LYS A 166 54.85 37.24 -6.04
C LYS A 166 55.53 38.29 -5.17
N ASN A 167 55.15 38.42 -3.89
CA ASN A 167 55.76 39.37 -2.97
C ASN A 167 57.22 39.02 -2.65
N TYR A 168 57.55 37.74 -2.47
CA TYR A 168 58.95 37.29 -2.33
C TYR A 168 59.76 37.64 -3.58
N HIS A 169 59.21 37.40 -4.77
CA HIS A 169 59.91 37.66 -6.03
C HIS A 169 60.17 39.16 -6.26
N HIS A 170 59.23 40.03 -5.89
CA HIS A 170 59.40 41.48 -6.00
C HIS A 170 60.37 42.05 -4.95
N SER A 171 60.35 41.51 -3.74
CA SER A 171 61.30 41.89 -2.68
C SER A 171 62.72 41.48 -3.06
N LEU A 172 62.93 40.24 -3.54
CA LEU A 172 64.22 39.74 -4.00
C LEU A 172 64.79 40.60 -5.15
N LYS A 173 63.94 40.98 -6.12
CA LYS A 173 64.34 41.83 -7.24
C LYS A 173 64.78 43.23 -6.78
N LYS A 174 64.15 43.79 -5.74
CA LYS A 174 64.58 45.05 -5.11
C LYS A 174 65.92 44.93 -4.38
N TYR A 175 66.19 43.80 -3.73
CA TYR A 175 67.51 43.56 -3.10
C TYR A 175 68.62 43.40 -4.14
N MET A 176 68.36 42.70 -5.26
CA MET A 176 69.36 42.49 -6.32
C MET A 176 69.69 43.74 -7.13
N GLN A 177 68.74 44.66 -7.34
CA GLN A 177 69.01 45.93 -8.01
C GLN A 177 69.80 46.92 -7.15
N LYS A 178 69.72 46.79 -5.81
CA LYS A 178 70.47 47.66 -4.89
C LYS A 178 71.94 47.25 -4.76
N THR A 179 72.30 46.03 -5.16
CA THR A 179 73.68 45.54 -5.16
C THR A 179 74.40 45.74 -6.49
N SER A 180 73.72 46.17 -7.57
CA SER A 180 74.34 46.46 -8.87
C SER A 180 74.68 47.93 -9.10
N SER A 181 74.62 48.76 -8.05
CA SER A 181 75.13 50.14 -8.06
C SER A 181 76.14 50.30 -6.92
N ILE A 182 77.30 49.67 -7.12
CA ILE A 182 78.52 49.97 -6.38
C ILE A 182 79.38 50.76 -7.38
N PRO A 183 79.77 52.01 -7.08
CA PRO A 183 80.60 52.84 -7.96
C PRO A 183 82.02 52.30 -8.12
#